data_AF-A0A6S6SR85-F1
#
_entry.id   AF-A0A6S6SR85-F1
#
_cell.length_a   1.000
_cell.length_b   1.000
_cell.length_c   1.000
_cell.angle_alpha   90.00
_cell.angle_beta   90.00
_cell.angle_gamma   90.00
#
_symmetry.space_group_name_H-M   'P 1'
#
loop_
_entity.id
_entity.type
_entity.pdbx_description
1 polymer ?
#
loop_
_entity_poly.entity_id
_entity_poly.type
_entity_poly.pdbx_seq_one_letter_code
_entity_poly.pdbx_strand_id
1 'polypeptide(L)' 'MSQASARHLLVATEEQCQTLKTEIENGADFGAVAKQHSSCPSGQNGGDLGSFGPGQMVPEFDKVVFSADLNTVQGPVK' A
#
# COMPACT_ATOMS: atom_id res chain seq x y z
N MET A 1 7.98 -21.38 -2.58
CA MET A 1 7.32 -20.32 -3.36
C MET A 1 7.26 -19.11 -2.45
N SER A 2 8.02 -18.06 -2.74
CA SER A 2 7.96 -16.81 -1.96
C SER A 2 6.64 -16.12 -2.26
N GLN A 3 5.80 -15.95 -1.24
CA GLN A 3 4.58 -15.14 -1.32
C GLN A 3 4.78 -13.89 -0.47
N ALA A 4 4.27 -12.77 -0.94
CA ALA A 4 4.22 -11.54 -0.18
C ALA A 4 2.76 -11.15 0.07
N SER A 5 2.51 -10.56 1.22
CA SER A 5 1.24 -9.93 1.56
C SER A 5 1.45 -8.44 1.68
N ALA A 6 0.67 -7.65 0.96
CA ALA A 6 0.76 -6.20 1.01
C ALA A 6 -0.61 -5.57 1.11
N ARG A 7 -0.63 -4.36 1.67
CA ARG A 7 -1.77 -3.46 1.63
C ARG A 7 -1.44 -2.33 0.68
N HIS A 8 -2.39 -1.93 -0.14
CA HIS A 8 -2.22 -0.80 -1.04
C HIS A 8 -3.23 0.30 -0.73
N LEU A 9 -2.84 1.53 -1.02
CA LEU A 9 -3.66 2.71 -0.87
C LEU A 9 -3.56 3.50 -2.17
N LEU A 10 -4.63 3.46 -2.96
CA LEU A 10 -4.72 4.19 -4.21
C LEU A 10 -5.43 5.53 -3.97
N VAL A 11 -4.75 6.63 -4.25
CA VAL A 11 -5.26 8.01 -4.15
C VAL A 11 -5.10 8.73 -5.47
N ALA A 12 -5.93 9.76 -5.68
CA ALA A 12 -5.95 10.51 -6.93
C ALA A 12 -4.74 11.47 -7.10
N THR A 13 -4.15 11.94 -6.00
CA THR A 13 -3.05 12.92 -6.04
C THR A 13 -1.85 12.48 -5.22
N GLU A 14 -0.66 12.86 -5.69
CA GLU A 14 0.61 12.58 -5.01
C GLU A 14 0.68 13.28 -3.64
N GLU A 15 0.12 14.49 -3.54
CA GLU A 15 0.04 15.27 -2.30
C GLU A 15 -0.75 14.56 -1.20
N GLN A 16 -1.90 13.95 -1.57
CA GLN A 16 -2.66 13.13 -0.64
C GLN A 16 -1.83 11.91 -0.21
N CYS A 17 -1.16 11.24 -1.15
CA CYS A 17 -0.32 10.08 -0.84
C CYS A 17 0.77 10.43 0.19
N GLN A 18 1.46 11.56 0.00
CA GLN A 18 2.50 12.04 0.92
C GLN A 18 1.94 12.41 2.31
N THR A 19 0.76 13.06 2.33
CA THR A 19 0.09 13.42 3.60
C THR A 19 -0.26 12.17 4.40
N LEU A 20 -0.92 11.20 3.76
CA LEU A 20 -1.33 9.95 4.38
C LEU A 20 -0.12 9.11 4.82
N LYS A 21 0.93 9.08 3.99
CA LYS A 21 2.21 8.45 4.36
C LYS A 21 2.75 9.03 5.66
N THR A 22 2.79 10.36 5.76
CA THR A 22 3.27 11.06 6.96
C THR A 22 2.40 10.72 8.16
N GLU A 23 1.07 10.68 8.03
CA GLU A 23 0.18 10.29 9.12
C GLU A 23 0.43 8.84 9.59
N ILE A 24 0.61 7.91 8.64
CA ILE A 24 0.89 6.51 8.95
C ILE A 24 2.25 6.37 9.65
N GLU A 25 3.27 7.10 9.20
CA GLU A 25 4.58 7.15 9.85
C GLU A 25 4.51 7.77 11.26
N ASN A 26 3.57 8.68 11.51
CA ASN A 26 3.28 9.23 12.84
C ASN A 26 2.45 8.28 13.74
N GLY A 27 2.06 7.11 13.25
CA GLY A 27 1.33 6.09 14.01
C GLY A 27 -0.16 5.98 13.68
N ALA A 28 -0.63 6.58 12.58
CA ALA A 28 -1.98 6.33 12.08
C ALA A 28 -2.13 4.90 11.54
N ASP A 29 -3.33 4.33 11.68
CA ASP A 29 -3.62 2.98 11.18
C ASP A 29 -3.78 2.99 9.65
N PHE A 30 -2.87 2.31 8.94
CA PHE A 30 -2.91 2.21 7.47
C PHE A 30 -4.27 1.71 6.96
N GLY A 31 -4.89 0.76 7.66
CA GLY A 31 -6.19 0.20 7.25
C GLY A 31 -7.32 1.21 7.39
N ALA A 32 -7.32 2.01 8.46
CA ALA A 32 -8.29 3.09 8.66
C ALA A 32 -8.13 4.19 7.60
N VAL A 33 -6.89 4.55 7.28
CA VAL A 33 -6.55 5.54 6.27
C VAL A 33 -6.93 5.03 4.87
N ALA A 34 -6.61 3.79 4.54
CA ALA A 34 -7.00 3.16 3.29
C ALA A 34 -8.53 3.05 3.13
N LYS A 35 -9.27 2.75 4.20
CA LYS A 35 -10.74 2.74 4.17
C LYS A 35 -11.37 4.10 3.88
N GLN A 36 -10.76 5.17 4.36
CA GLN A 36 -11.28 6.52 4.20
C GLN A 36 -10.85 7.18 2.88
N HIS A 37 -9.60 6.96 2.46
CA HIS A 37 -8.98 7.70 1.37
C HIS A 37 -8.74 6.86 0.12
N SER A 38 -8.75 5.52 0.19
CA SER A 38 -8.47 4.72 -0.99
C SER A 38 -9.65 4.70 -1.96
N SER A 39 -9.37 4.98 -3.22
CA SER A 39 -10.32 4.86 -4.32
C SER A 39 -10.46 3.44 -4.86
N CYS A 40 -9.69 2.47 -4.35
CA CYS A 40 -9.75 1.08 -4.79
C CYS A 40 -10.79 0.29 -3.97
N PRO A 41 -11.52 -0.69 -4.54
CA PRO A 41 -12.44 -1.55 -3.79
C PRO A 41 -11.80 -2.29 -2.60
N SER A 42 -10.51 -2.62 -2.68
CA SER A 42 -9.71 -3.16 -1.57
C SER A 42 -9.63 -2.21 -0.37
N GLY A 43 -9.81 -0.90 -0.58
CA GLY A 43 -9.85 0.12 0.44
C GLY A 43 -10.84 -0.22 1.56
N GLN A 44 -11.98 -0.80 1.22
CA GLN A 44 -12.99 -1.25 2.20
C GLN A 44 -12.45 -2.30 3.19
N ASN A 45 -11.44 -3.08 2.78
CA ASN A 45 -10.73 -4.04 3.61
C ASN A 45 -9.43 -3.48 4.20
N GLY A 46 -9.27 -2.16 4.22
CA GLY A 46 -8.02 -1.52 4.67
C GLY A 46 -6.88 -1.65 3.66
N GLY A 47 -7.21 -1.78 2.38
CA GLY A 47 -6.23 -1.90 1.29
C GLY A 47 -5.65 -3.30 1.14
N ASP A 48 -6.17 -4.31 1.83
CA ASP A 48 -5.62 -5.66 1.82
C ASP A 48 -5.75 -6.32 0.45
N LEU A 49 -4.62 -6.73 -0.13
CA LEU A 49 -4.55 -7.45 -1.41
C LEU A 49 -4.41 -8.96 -1.24
N GLY A 50 -4.37 -9.45 0.01
CA GLY A 50 -4.07 -10.85 0.30
C GLY A 50 -2.61 -11.21 0.01
N SER A 51 -2.38 -12.49 -0.26
CA SER A 51 -1.05 -13.05 -0.57
C SER A 51 -0.90 -13.25 -2.07
N PHE A 52 0.15 -12.67 -2.65
CA PHE A 52 0.47 -12.78 -4.07
C PHE A 52 1.93 -13.17 -4.28
N GLY A 53 2.22 -13.75 -5.44
CA GLY A 53 3.57 -14.08 -5.88
C GLY A 53 4.21 -12.94 -6.69
N PRO A 54 5.54 -12.99 -6.88
CA PRO A 54 6.24 -12.05 -7.75
C PRO A 54 5.71 -12.12 -9.18
N GLY A 55 5.56 -10.96 -9.82
CA GLY A 55 5.03 -10.81 -11.18
C GLY A 55 3.50 -10.87 -11.30
N GLN A 56 2.76 -10.95 -10.18
CA GLN A 56 1.29 -10.87 -10.20
C GLN A 56 0.75 -9.43 -10.15
N MET A 57 1.58 -8.48 -9.69
CA MET A 57 1.25 -7.06 -9.60
C MET A 57 2.05 -6.24 -10.61
N VAL A 58 1.76 -4.94 -10.71
CA VAL A 58 2.54 -4.02 -11.56
C VAL A 58 4.03 -4.04 -11.16
N PRO A 59 4.97 -3.96 -12.11
CA PRO A 59 6.40 -4.17 -11.83
C PRO A 59 6.96 -3.24 -10.75
N GLU A 60 6.49 -1.99 -10.71
CA GLU A 60 6.90 -1.00 -9.72
C GLU A 60 6.47 -1.39 -8.30
N PHE A 61 5.23 -1.86 -8.15
CA PHE A 61 4.69 -2.35 -6.89
C PHE A 61 5.37 -3.64 -6.45
N ASP A 62 5.53 -4.59 -7.37
CA ASP A 62 6.16 -5.88 -7.11
C ASP A 62 7.59 -5.68 -6.61
N LYS A 63 8.36 -4.84 -7.31
CA LYS A 63 9.72 -4.52 -6.90
C LYS A 63 9.75 -3.93 -5.50
N VAL A 64 8.86 -2.99 -5.17
CA VAL A 64 8.80 -2.38 -3.83
C VAL A 64 8.45 -3.43 -2.76
N VAL A 65 7.41 -4.23 -2.97
CA VAL A 65 6.96 -5.23 -1.99
C VAL A 65 8.03 -6.29 -1.72
N PHE A 66 8.76 -6.73 -2.75
CA PHE A 66 9.80 -7.75 -2.61
C PHE A 66 11.19 -7.19 -2.27
N SER A 67 11.41 -5.88 -2.32
CA SER A 67 12.69 -5.25 -1.98
C SER A 67 12.67 -4.47 -0.66
N ALA A 68 11.50 -3.99 -0.23
CA ALA A 68 11.34 -3.20 0.97
C ALA A 68 11.33 -4.05 2.24
N ASP A 69 11.70 -3.42 3.35
CA ASP A 69 11.59 -4.01 4.68
C ASP A 69 10.13 -4.24 5.08
N LEU A 70 9.89 -5.36 5.77
CA LEU A 70 8.58 -5.72 6.30
C LEU A 70 8.08 -4.65 7.27
N ASN A 71 6.77 -4.39 7.24
CA ASN A 71 6.09 -3.37 8.05
C ASN A 71 6.54 -1.91 7.81
N THR A 72 7.21 -1.64 6.69
CA THR A 72 7.56 -0.28 6.30
C THR A 72 6.58 0.24 5.26
N VAL A 73 6.09 1.46 5.45
CA VAL A 73 5.23 2.11 4.45
C VAL A 73 6.09 2.60 3.28
N GLN A 74 5.70 2.23 2.06
CA GLN A 74 6.44 2.57 0.85
C GLN A 74 5.55 3.38 -0.09
N GLY A 75 6.14 4.40 -0.74
CA GLY A 75 5.44 5.24 -1.69
C GLY A 75 5.95 6.68 -1.75
N PRO A 76 5.45 7.48 -2.70
CA PRO A 76 4.45 7.13 -3.72
C PRO A 76 5.01 6.21 -4.82
N VAL A 77 4.21 5.21 -5.23
CA VAL A 77 4.52 4.29 -6.35
C VAL A 77 3.64 4.71 -7.53
N LYS A 78 4.25 4.94 -8.70
CA LYS A 78 3.52 5.25 -9.94
C LYS A 78 3.19 3.98 -10.72
#